data_AF-A0A5N5JV02-F1
#
_entry.id   AF-A0A5N5JV02-F1
#
_cell.length_a   1.000
_cell.length_b   1.000
_cell.length_c   1.000
_cell.angle_alpha   90.00
_cell.angle_beta   90.00
_cell.angle_gamma   90.00
#
_symmetry.space_group_name_H-M   'P 1'
#
loop_
_entity.id
_entity.type
_entity.pdbx_description
1 polymer ?
#
loop_
_entity_poly.entity_id
_entity_poly.type
_entity_poly.pdbx_seq_one_letter_code
_entity_poly.pdbx_strand_id
1 'polypeptide(L)'
;MYLASVITAMLATAHVAVGSAIPERQLNSVEEGGFTIPIGQPNGRYMVSIRDDGTEHHERLGDINTSAPVVEHKRSEDFTNTTLGVYDPNLYSTKCFPEEGGGELDYKSCDMANRNIDDLCSGGFDIENGKYYYFVFDCVVAYFCHLKTKSNRAVTCSPEERGATSLFITDKCGRYKPGSSTRAMSDINTGDLWKWSYGRENWCTDQGKKFCGGSSHSGYRQLLNLQYQDQSFNLIIDVKMHLTSILLTISALTAQIALGFVIPDAQEPGVYAVHVLDDGTEQHIRIGDLPTSIPENYTTLGLDTFTQKNDVEDWKVVCFPEEGNQDLDHRTTDIANAALDVLCGDGQVVHKGFNVYAISECVVAYYCHSPGFMIDDDSLCYAGARGDTSLMVSRECGEYKPGMTRRSVGKVPNRYSEAYGYESYCTAKGHNFCNGGVNGGGTPDWD
;
A
#
# COMPACT_ATOMS: atom_id res chain seq x y z
N MET A 1 51.89 37.46 56.36
CA MET A 1 53.01 36.52 56.49
C MET A 1 52.85 35.43 55.45
N TYR A 2 53.95 35.12 54.77
CA TYR A 2 54.09 34.24 53.61
C TYR A 2 53.75 32.76 53.86
N LEU A 3 53.48 32.08 52.75
CA LEU A 3 53.75 30.68 52.32
C LEU A 3 52.47 29.95 51.87
N ALA A 4 52.18 29.86 50.57
CA ALA A 4 52.82 29.05 49.53
C ALA A 4 52.78 27.53 49.82
N SER A 5 51.89 26.81 49.13
CA SER A 5 52.19 25.45 48.68
C SER A 5 51.38 25.11 47.43
N VAL A 6 52.13 24.93 46.34
CA VAL A 6 51.70 24.46 45.03
C VAL A 6 51.81 22.93 45.06
N ILE A 7 50.74 22.21 44.74
CA ILE A 7 50.85 20.81 44.32
C ILE A 7 50.11 20.64 42.98
N THR A 8 50.93 20.47 41.95
CA THR A 8 50.62 20.08 40.59
C THR A 8 50.02 18.67 40.58
N ALA A 9 48.77 18.52 40.16
CA ALA A 9 48.18 17.21 39.86
C ALA A 9 48.45 16.87 38.39
N MET A 10 49.31 15.88 38.15
CA MET A 10 49.50 15.27 36.84
C MET A 10 48.28 14.38 36.52
N LEU A 11 47.58 14.68 35.43
CA LEU A 11 46.69 13.75 34.76
C LEU A 11 47.52 12.61 34.16
N ALA A 12 47.38 11.41 34.70
CA ALA A 12 47.74 10.17 34.02
C ALA A 12 46.46 9.49 33.53
N THR A 13 46.17 9.60 32.24
CA THR A 13 45.11 8.86 31.56
C THR A 13 45.58 7.41 31.35
N ALA A 14 45.18 6.52 32.25
CA ALA A 14 45.28 5.08 32.03
C ALA A 14 44.24 4.66 30.98
N HIS A 15 44.69 4.42 29.75
CA HIS A 15 43.90 3.68 28.75
C HIS A 15 43.97 2.20 29.11
N VAL A 16 42.92 1.69 29.75
CA VAL A 16 42.72 0.25 29.89
C VAL A 16 42.21 -0.28 28.54
N ALA A 17 43.11 -0.88 27.77
CA ALA A 17 42.75 -1.66 26.59
C ALA A 17 42.11 -2.98 27.05
N VAL A 18 40.78 -3.03 27.04
CA VAL A 18 40.03 -4.30 27.14
C VAL A 18 39.96 -4.91 25.74
N GLY A 19 41.06 -5.52 25.32
CA GLY A 19 41.12 -6.36 24.12
C GLY A 19 40.80 -7.81 24.47
N SER A 20 39.52 -8.12 24.68
CA SER A 20 39.07 -9.51 24.69
C SER A 20 38.67 -9.88 23.27
N ALA A 21 39.61 -10.48 22.53
CA ALA A 21 39.30 -11.15 21.28
C ALA A 21 38.30 -12.28 21.56
N ILE A 22 37.05 -12.07 21.20
CA ILE A 22 36.06 -13.14 21.09
C ILE A 22 36.54 -14.03 19.94
N PRO A 23 36.73 -15.34 20.14
CA PRO A 23 37.11 -16.22 19.05
C PRO A 23 36.01 -16.17 18.00
N GLU A 24 36.40 -15.69 16.81
CA GLU A 24 35.59 -15.68 15.60
C GLU A 24 35.26 -17.14 15.26
N ARG A 25 34.12 -17.59 15.81
CA ARG A 25 33.55 -18.87 15.44
C ARG A 25 33.16 -18.72 13.98
N GLN A 26 33.93 -19.31 13.08
CA GLN A 26 33.54 -19.50 11.69
C GLN A 26 32.18 -20.20 11.68
N LEU A 27 31.11 -19.41 11.62
CA LEU A 27 29.81 -19.89 11.20
C LEU A 27 30.04 -20.24 9.73
N ASN A 28 30.13 -21.54 9.42
CA ASN A 28 29.94 -22.00 8.06
C ASN A 28 28.67 -21.30 7.56
N SER A 29 28.81 -20.46 6.54
CA SER A 29 27.68 -19.79 5.90
C SER A 29 26.73 -20.90 5.47
N VAL A 30 25.59 -21.01 6.16
CA VAL A 30 24.46 -21.80 5.68
C VAL A 30 24.22 -21.25 4.27
N GLU A 31 24.45 -22.06 3.24
CA GLU A 31 24.21 -21.65 1.86
C GLU A 31 22.84 -20.97 1.81
N GLU A 32 22.81 -19.71 1.36
CA GLU A 32 21.56 -18.97 1.25
C GLU A 32 20.61 -19.80 0.38
N GLY A 33 19.54 -20.30 1.02
CA GLY A 33 18.63 -21.27 0.42
C GLY A 33 18.03 -20.75 -0.89
N GLY A 34 17.67 -21.67 -1.78
CA GLY A 34 17.08 -21.36 -3.08
C GLY A 34 16.78 -22.65 -3.84
N PHE A 35 16.12 -22.54 -5.00
CA PHE A 35 15.82 -23.70 -5.84
C PHE A 35 16.17 -23.43 -7.31
N THR A 36 16.39 -24.48 -8.08
CA THR A 36 16.54 -24.42 -9.54
C THR A 36 15.28 -24.99 -10.18
N ILE A 37 14.85 -24.44 -11.31
CA ILE A 37 13.72 -25.02 -12.06
C ILE A 37 14.29 -26.04 -13.06
N PRO A 38 13.83 -27.30 -13.03
CA PRO A 38 14.27 -28.31 -13.99
C PRO A 38 14.06 -27.87 -15.44
N ILE A 39 15.02 -28.19 -16.31
CA ILE A 39 14.90 -27.95 -17.76
C ILE A 39 13.65 -28.69 -18.28
N GLY A 40 12.85 -27.98 -19.08
CA GLY A 40 11.60 -28.51 -19.63
C GLY A 40 10.45 -28.63 -18.62
N GLN A 41 10.52 -27.97 -17.46
CA GLN A 41 9.41 -27.92 -16.51
C GLN A 41 8.13 -27.41 -17.21
N PRO A 42 7.04 -28.19 -17.28
CA PRO A 42 5.82 -27.75 -17.92
C PRO A 42 5.12 -26.65 -17.10
N ASN A 43 4.23 -25.91 -17.76
CA ASN A 43 3.37 -24.94 -17.08
C ASN A 43 2.62 -25.60 -15.91
N GLY A 44 2.53 -24.90 -14.79
CA GLY A 44 1.91 -25.45 -13.58
C GLY A 44 2.34 -24.78 -12.30
N ARG A 45 1.78 -25.30 -11.21
CA ARG A 45 2.01 -24.88 -9.83
C ARG A 45 2.86 -25.92 -9.14
N TYR A 46 3.89 -25.47 -8.45
CA TYR A 46 4.88 -26.34 -7.84
C TYR A 46 5.24 -25.89 -6.43
N MET A 47 5.48 -26.86 -5.56
CA MET A 47 6.15 -26.66 -4.29
C MET A 47 7.56 -27.26 -4.38
N VAL A 48 8.54 -26.57 -3.80
CA VAL A 48 9.88 -27.10 -3.57
C VAL A 48 10.12 -27.26 -2.08
N SER A 49 10.68 -28.40 -1.71
CA SER A 49 11.30 -28.59 -0.41
C SER A 49 12.76 -28.95 -0.58
N ILE A 50 13.64 -28.28 0.16
CA ILE A 50 15.06 -28.62 0.21
C ILE A 50 15.29 -29.58 1.37
N ARG A 51 15.78 -30.78 1.09
CA ARG A 51 16.13 -31.76 2.11
C ARG A 51 17.41 -31.35 2.84
N ASP A 52 17.70 -32.01 3.96
CA ASP A 52 18.89 -31.70 4.77
C ASP A 52 20.22 -31.98 4.04
N ASP A 53 20.21 -32.80 2.99
CA ASP A 53 21.37 -33.04 2.11
C ASP A 53 21.54 -31.97 1.02
N GLY A 54 20.69 -30.94 1.01
CA GLY A 54 20.66 -29.88 0.01
C GLY A 54 19.93 -30.24 -1.29
N THR A 55 19.38 -31.46 -1.40
CA THR A 55 18.65 -31.85 -2.62
C THR A 55 17.28 -31.19 -2.69
N GLU A 56 16.96 -30.67 -3.87
CA GLU A 56 15.67 -30.06 -4.19
C GLU A 56 14.65 -31.14 -4.57
N HIS A 57 13.47 -31.10 -3.95
CA HIS A 57 12.34 -31.96 -4.32
C HIS A 57 11.17 -31.10 -4.78
N HIS A 58 10.79 -31.27 -6.05
CA HIS A 58 9.73 -30.53 -6.72
C HIS A 58 8.45 -31.37 -6.75
N GLU A 59 7.39 -30.86 -6.14
CA GLU A 59 6.06 -31.47 -6.15
C GLU A 59 5.12 -30.62 -7.00
N ARG A 60 4.46 -31.24 -7.98
CA ARG A 60 3.45 -30.58 -8.81
C ARG A 60 2.12 -30.55 -8.06
N LEU A 61 1.61 -29.36 -7.79
CA LEU A 61 0.36 -29.14 -7.06
C LEU A 61 -0.87 -29.10 -7.99
N GLY A 62 -0.64 -28.83 -9.29
CA GLY A 62 -1.68 -28.85 -10.31
C GLY A 62 -1.36 -27.95 -11.50
N ASP A 63 -2.29 -27.92 -12.45
CA ASP A 63 -2.22 -27.01 -13.58
C ASP A 63 -2.52 -25.56 -13.16
N ILE A 64 -2.12 -24.61 -14.01
CA ILE A 64 -2.49 -23.20 -13.89
C ILE A 64 -3.92 -23.02 -14.39
N ASN A 65 -4.75 -22.28 -13.65
CA ASN A 65 -6.09 -21.95 -14.11
C ASN A 65 -6.03 -20.88 -15.22
N THR A 66 -6.02 -21.32 -16.48
CA THR A 66 -6.02 -20.42 -17.66
C THR A 66 -7.41 -19.96 -18.08
N SER A 67 -8.46 -20.50 -17.46
CA SER A 67 -9.86 -20.30 -17.86
C SER A 67 -10.47 -19.03 -17.30
N ALA A 68 -9.90 -18.47 -16.25
CA ALA A 68 -10.39 -17.25 -15.64
C ALA A 68 -9.78 -16.01 -16.33
N PRO A 69 -10.53 -14.90 -16.46
CA PRO A 69 -10.08 -13.72 -17.19
C PRO A 69 -8.77 -13.18 -16.59
N VAL A 70 -7.79 -12.89 -17.45
CA VAL A 70 -6.51 -12.31 -17.04
C VAL A 70 -6.78 -10.94 -16.45
N VAL A 71 -6.58 -10.79 -15.15
CA VAL A 71 -6.62 -9.48 -14.48
C VAL A 71 -5.24 -8.88 -14.68
N GLU A 72 -5.18 -7.74 -15.38
CA GLU A 72 -3.92 -7.05 -15.65
C GLU A 72 -3.24 -6.68 -14.33
N HIS A 73 -1.93 -6.88 -14.21
CA HIS A 73 -1.22 -6.54 -12.98
C HIS A 73 -1.31 -5.03 -12.74
N LYS A 74 -2.05 -4.67 -11.68
CA LYS A 74 -2.31 -3.31 -11.20
C LYS A 74 -1.01 -2.49 -11.13
N ARG A 75 -1.03 -1.25 -11.62
CA ARG A 75 0.06 -0.27 -11.47
C ARG A 75 0.27 0.08 -10.00
N SER A 76 1.40 0.71 -9.71
CA SER A 76 1.58 1.39 -8.42
C SER A 76 0.49 2.42 -8.12
N GLU A 77 -0.08 3.01 -9.16
CA GLU A 77 -1.19 3.96 -9.12
C GLU A 77 -2.56 3.28 -8.90
N ASP A 78 -2.66 1.96 -9.16
CA ASP A 78 -3.89 1.15 -9.01
C ASP A 78 -3.92 0.37 -7.69
N PHE A 79 -2.77 0.24 -7.02
CA PHE A 79 -2.72 -0.12 -5.61
C PHE A 79 -3.03 1.14 -4.83
N THR A 80 -4.30 1.29 -4.48
CA THR A 80 -4.69 2.28 -3.50
C THR A 80 -3.81 2.05 -2.25
N ASN A 81 -3.35 3.12 -1.59
CA ASN A 81 -2.40 3.19 -0.46
C ASN A 81 -2.81 2.44 0.83
N THR A 82 -3.71 1.50 0.66
CA THR A 82 -4.83 1.22 1.51
C THR A 82 -4.81 -0.29 1.85
N THR A 83 -4.25 -1.12 0.95
CA THR A 83 -3.68 -2.44 1.31
C THR A 83 -2.31 -2.32 2.03
N LEU A 84 -1.77 -1.10 2.15
CA LEU A 84 -0.41 -0.77 2.64
C LEU A 84 -0.38 -0.19 4.07
N GLY A 85 -1.48 -0.29 4.84
CA GLY A 85 -1.51 0.15 6.24
C GLY A 85 -0.38 -0.51 7.04
N VAL A 86 0.66 0.27 7.37
CA VAL A 86 1.90 -0.15 8.06
C VAL A 86 2.90 -0.97 7.21
N TYR A 87 3.20 -0.53 5.99
CA TYR A 87 4.38 -1.06 5.26
C TYR A 87 5.54 -0.06 5.31
N ASP A 88 6.47 -0.30 6.24
CA ASP A 88 7.73 0.43 6.29
C ASP A 88 8.61 -0.03 5.11
N PRO A 89 8.90 0.84 4.12
CA PRO A 89 9.75 0.47 2.97
C PRO A 89 11.15 0.02 3.39
N ASN A 90 11.60 0.35 4.62
CA ASN A 90 12.86 -0.13 5.17
C ASN A 90 12.84 -1.62 5.57
N LEU A 91 11.65 -2.24 5.67
CA LEU A 91 11.51 -3.68 5.92
C LEU A 91 11.64 -4.53 4.65
N TYR A 92 11.64 -3.90 3.47
CA TYR A 92 11.70 -4.57 2.18
C TYR A 92 13.02 -4.29 1.46
N SER A 93 13.73 -5.36 1.13
CA SER A 93 14.85 -5.33 0.22
C SER A 93 14.38 -5.76 -1.17
N THR A 94 14.30 -4.81 -2.09
CA THR A 94 13.92 -5.08 -3.47
C THR A 94 15.15 -5.11 -4.35
N LYS A 95 15.27 -6.14 -5.17
CA LYS A 95 16.33 -6.32 -6.15
C LYS A 95 15.72 -6.47 -7.54
N CYS A 96 16.24 -5.71 -8.48
CA CYS A 96 15.88 -5.81 -9.89
C CYS A 96 16.93 -6.66 -10.62
N PHE A 97 16.51 -7.38 -11.66
CA PHE A 97 17.39 -8.27 -12.43
C PHE A 97 17.54 -7.81 -13.89
N PRO A 98 18.11 -6.62 -14.15
CA PRO A 98 18.23 -6.09 -15.51
C PRO A 98 19.09 -6.98 -16.43
N GLU A 99 20.02 -7.75 -15.87
CA GLU A 99 20.89 -8.71 -16.57
C GLU A 99 20.14 -9.85 -17.27
N GLU A 100 18.88 -10.12 -16.92
CA GLU A 100 18.07 -11.20 -17.52
C GLU A 100 17.50 -10.87 -18.90
N GLY A 101 18.14 -9.91 -19.58
CA GLY A 101 17.89 -9.56 -20.96
C GLY A 101 17.35 -8.14 -21.17
N GLY A 102 17.24 -7.31 -20.14
CA GLY A 102 16.72 -5.92 -20.20
C GLY A 102 15.27 -5.76 -20.70
N GLY A 103 14.72 -6.82 -21.31
CA GLY A 103 13.39 -6.91 -21.86
C GLY A 103 12.32 -6.94 -20.78
N GLU A 104 11.14 -6.46 -21.13
CA GLU A 104 9.94 -6.72 -20.35
C GLU A 104 9.60 -8.21 -20.46
N LEU A 105 9.16 -8.78 -19.34
CA LEU A 105 8.49 -10.08 -19.32
C LEU A 105 7.25 -9.98 -20.20
N ASP A 106 6.89 -11.07 -20.88
CA ASP A 106 5.61 -11.13 -21.59
C ASP A 106 4.47 -10.85 -20.60
N TYR A 107 3.71 -9.78 -20.84
CA TYR A 107 2.75 -9.26 -19.88
C TYR A 107 1.67 -10.29 -19.54
N LYS A 108 1.18 -11.05 -20.53
CA LYS A 108 0.16 -12.10 -20.31
C LYS A 108 0.72 -13.23 -19.46
N SER A 109 1.92 -13.69 -19.75
CA SER A 109 2.58 -14.75 -18.99
C SER A 109 2.89 -14.31 -17.57
N CYS A 110 3.31 -13.06 -17.42
CA CYS A 110 3.59 -12.44 -16.13
C CYS A 110 2.31 -12.27 -15.29
N ASP A 111 1.23 -11.75 -15.87
CA ASP A 111 -0.07 -11.64 -15.19
C ASP A 111 -0.57 -13.02 -14.78
N MET A 112 -0.48 -14.02 -15.66
CA MET A 112 -0.88 -15.38 -15.36
C MET A 112 -0.06 -16.01 -14.23
N ALA A 113 1.27 -15.91 -14.26
CA ALA A 113 2.12 -16.45 -13.21
C ALA A 113 1.86 -15.77 -11.86
N ASN A 114 1.76 -14.43 -11.84
CA ASN A 114 1.47 -13.65 -10.62
C ASN A 114 0.11 -13.97 -10.03
N ARG A 115 -0.93 -14.04 -10.86
CA ARG A 115 -2.28 -14.40 -10.42
C ARG A 115 -2.31 -15.73 -9.67
N ASN A 116 -1.58 -16.74 -10.15
CA ASN A 116 -1.60 -18.04 -9.48
C ASN A 116 -0.91 -18.02 -8.11
N ILE A 117 0.03 -17.08 -7.88
CA ILE A 117 0.48 -16.78 -6.52
C ILE A 117 -0.62 -16.06 -5.74
N ASP A 118 -1.30 -15.08 -6.35
CA ASP A 118 -2.36 -14.35 -5.67
C ASP A 118 -3.47 -15.31 -5.20
N ASP A 119 -3.86 -16.27 -6.05
CA ASP A 119 -4.79 -17.35 -5.73
C ASP A 119 -4.26 -18.30 -4.63
N LEU A 120 -2.94 -18.51 -4.54
CA LEU A 120 -2.33 -19.26 -3.42
C LEU A 120 -2.48 -18.48 -2.10
N CYS A 121 -2.35 -17.16 -2.15
CA CYS A 121 -2.31 -16.30 -0.98
C CYS A 121 -3.70 -15.78 -0.58
N SER A 122 -4.71 -15.90 -1.44
CA SER A 122 -6.08 -15.41 -1.21
C SER A 122 -6.76 -16.02 0.02
N GLY A 123 -6.32 -17.20 0.46
CA GLY A 123 -6.86 -17.89 1.64
C GLY A 123 -6.06 -17.69 2.93
N GLY A 124 -4.96 -16.93 2.92
CA GLY A 124 -4.03 -16.87 4.06
C GLY A 124 -3.31 -18.20 4.26
N PHE A 125 -2.47 -18.59 3.31
CA PHE A 125 -1.83 -19.90 3.29
C PHE A 125 -0.51 -19.89 4.08
N ASP A 126 -0.44 -20.67 5.16
CA ASP A 126 0.79 -20.81 5.95
C ASP A 126 1.84 -21.67 5.25
N ILE A 127 3.02 -21.11 5.08
CA ILE A 127 4.15 -21.74 4.40
C ILE A 127 5.20 -22.10 5.43
N GLU A 128 5.53 -23.38 5.53
CA GLU A 128 6.55 -23.88 6.46
C GLU A 128 7.94 -23.36 6.11
N ASN A 129 8.81 -23.26 7.12
CA ASN A 129 10.20 -22.85 6.96
C ASN A 129 10.95 -23.74 5.94
N GLY A 130 11.62 -23.14 4.96
CA GLY A 130 12.37 -23.86 3.93
C GLY A 130 11.50 -24.48 2.82
N LYS A 131 10.22 -24.08 2.71
CA LYS A 131 9.36 -24.38 1.57
C LYS A 131 9.32 -23.19 0.60
N TYR A 132 9.22 -23.53 -0.68
CA TYR A 132 9.16 -22.58 -1.78
C TYR A 132 8.00 -22.95 -2.70
N TYR A 133 7.39 -21.96 -3.32
CA TYR A 133 6.31 -22.14 -4.28
C TYR A 133 6.66 -21.39 -5.55
N TYR A 134 6.44 -22.01 -6.70
CA TYR A 134 6.65 -21.33 -7.97
C TYR A 134 5.63 -21.76 -9.02
N PHE A 135 5.44 -20.86 -9.97
CA PHE A 135 4.39 -20.90 -10.97
C PHE A 135 5.03 -20.61 -12.30
N VAL A 136 5.08 -21.61 -13.17
CA VAL A 136 5.65 -21.47 -14.52
C VAL A 136 4.52 -21.29 -15.50
N PHE A 137 4.52 -20.17 -16.22
CA PHE A 137 3.65 -19.97 -17.37
C PHE A 137 4.49 -19.46 -18.54
N ASP A 138 4.61 -20.30 -19.56
CA ASP A 138 5.46 -20.07 -20.73
C ASP A 138 6.91 -19.78 -20.31
N CYS A 139 7.39 -18.55 -20.50
CA CYS A 139 8.74 -18.14 -20.14
C CYS A 139 8.84 -17.30 -18.87
N VAL A 140 7.73 -17.09 -18.15
CA VAL A 140 7.72 -16.35 -16.90
C VAL A 140 7.53 -17.30 -15.73
N VAL A 141 8.35 -17.11 -14.70
CA VAL A 141 8.11 -17.69 -13.39
C VAL A 141 7.77 -16.60 -12.39
N ALA A 142 6.74 -16.85 -11.59
CA ALA A 142 6.52 -16.13 -10.35
C ALA A 142 6.78 -17.11 -9.19
N TYR A 143 7.37 -16.63 -8.10
CA TYR A 143 7.66 -17.47 -6.94
C TYR A 143 7.43 -16.77 -5.59
N PHE A 144 7.20 -17.59 -4.57
CA PHE A 144 7.24 -17.24 -3.15
C PHE A 144 8.22 -18.15 -2.43
N CYS A 145 9.02 -17.58 -1.55
CA CYS A 145 10.11 -18.28 -0.91
C CYS A 145 10.16 -18.01 0.57
N HIS A 146 9.95 -19.03 1.39
CA HIS A 146 10.21 -18.97 2.82
C HIS A 146 11.65 -19.45 3.08
N LEU A 147 12.57 -18.48 3.17
CA LEU A 147 13.98 -18.76 3.27
C LEU A 147 14.30 -19.46 4.59
N LYS A 148 15.09 -20.54 4.52
CA LYS A 148 15.44 -21.35 5.68
C LYS A 148 16.13 -20.48 6.72
N THR A 149 15.47 -20.28 7.85
CA THR A 149 16.04 -19.58 9.02
C THR A 149 16.17 -20.54 10.20
N LYS A 150 16.74 -20.07 11.32
CA LYS A 150 16.76 -20.84 12.57
C LYS A 150 15.37 -20.96 13.20
N SER A 151 14.41 -20.14 12.78
CA SER A 151 13.04 -20.18 13.28
C SER A 151 12.26 -21.31 12.62
N ASN A 152 11.43 -22.01 13.37
CA ASN A 152 10.45 -22.96 12.81
C ASN A 152 9.08 -22.32 12.55
N ARG A 153 8.97 -20.99 12.67
CA ARG A 153 7.72 -20.28 12.37
C ARG A 153 7.36 -20.48 10.91
N ALA A 154 6.06 -20.67 10.64
CA ALA A 154 5.52 -20.55 9.30
C ALA A 154 5.36 -19.06 8.94
N VAL A 155 5.33 -18.76 7.64
CA VAL A 155 4.97 -17.44 7.12
C VAL A 155 3.66 -17.57 6.38
N THR A 156 2.68 -16.76 6.75
CA THR A 156 1.41 -16.68 6.04
C THR A 156 1.59 -15.91 4.75
N CYS A 157 1.30 -16.53 3.61
CA CYS A 157 1.09 -15.79 2.38
C CYS A 157 -0.31 -15.19 2.41
N SER A 158 -0.41 -13.88 2.63
CA SER A 158 -1.68 -13.13 2.61
C SER A 158 -1.82 -12.31 1.33
N PRO A 159 -3.05 -11.91 0.95
CA PRO A 159 -3.27 -11.01 -0.18
C PRO A 159 -2.53 -9.68 -0.05
N GLU A 160 -2.47 -9.14 1.17
CA GLU A 160 -1.88 -7.84 1.47
C GLU A 160 -0.36 -7.88 1.28
N GLU A 161 0.31 -8.87 1.89
CA GLU A 161 1.76 -9.03 1.79
C GLU A 161 2.19 -9.29 0.34
N ARG A 162 1.40 -10.09 -0.37
CA ARG A 162 1.60 -10.38 -1.79
C ARG A 162 1.42 -9.13 -2.65
N GLY A 163 0.39 -8.34 -2.39
CA GLY A 163 0.14 -7.07 -3.07
C GLY A 163 1.30 -6.08 -2.88
N ALA A 164 1.71 -5.86 -1.63
CA ALA A 164 2.80 -4.95 -1.27
C ALA A 164 4.13 -5.36 -1.92
N THR A 165 4.50 -6.64 -1.88
CA THR A 165 5.76 -7.11 -2.49
C THR A 165 5.76 -6.98 -4.00
N SER A 166 4.63 -7.24 -4.67
CA SER A 166 4.50 -7.01 -6.11
C SER A 166 4.61 -5.53 -6.48
N LEU A 167 4.04 -4.67 -5.63
CA LEU A 167 4.09 -3.23 -5.79
C LEU A 167 5.54 -2.74 -5.68
N PHE A 168 6.29 -3.14 -4.66
CA PHE A 168 7.71 -2.76 -4.52
C PHE A 168 8.56 -3.17 -5.72
N ILE A 169 8.33 -4.36 -6.28
CA ILE A 169 9.01 -4.80 -7.51
C ILE A 169 8.62 -3.89 -8.68
N THR A 170 7.33 -3.61 -8.84
CA THR A 170 6.82 -2.80 -9.94
C THR A 170 7.32 -1.36 -9.88
N ASP A 171 7.32 -0.74 -8.70
CA ASP A 171 7.77 0.62 -8.46
C ASP A 171 9.28 0.76 -8.71
N LYS A 172 10.10 -0.11 -8.09
CA LYS A 172 11.56 0.00 -8.20
C LYS A 172 12.13 -0.54 -9.51
N CYS A 173 11.58 -1.63 -10.02
CA CYS A 173 12.14 -2.31 -11.20
C CYS A 173 11.42 -1.93 -12.49
N GLY A 174 10.17 -1.48 -12.41
CA GLY A 174 9.30 -1.22 -13.54
C GLY A 174 8.26 -2.33 -13.76
N ARG A 175 7.20 -1.96 -14.47
CA ARG A 175 6.13 -2.88 -14.85
C ARG A 175 6.69 -4.00 -15.74
N TYR A 176 6.31 -5.24 -15.44
CA TYR A 176 6.78 -6.42 -16.17
C TYR A 176 8.30 -6.57 -16.22
N LYS A 177 9.04 -5.90 -15.32
CA LYS A 177 10.48 -6.13 -15.18
C LYS A 177 10.75 -7.25 -14.18
N PRO A 178 11.79 -8.06 -14.41
CA PRO A 178 12.18 -9.11 -13.48
C PRO A 178 12.74 -8.49 -12.20
N GLY A 179 12.34 -9.04 -11.07
CA GLY A 179 12.75 -8.56 -9.76
C GLY A 179 12.17 -9.38 -8.63
N SER A 180 12.72 -9.18 -7.44
CA SER A 180 12.28 -9.80 -6.20
C SER A 180 12.18 -8.76 -5.09
N SER A 181 11.22 -8.92 -4.20
CA SER A 181 11.15 -8.15 -2.95
C SER A 181 11.14 -9.10 -1.76
N THR A 182 12.02 -8.84 -0.81
CA THR A 182 12.28 -9.71 0.33
C THR A 182 12.01 -8.96 1.62
N ARG A 183 11.26 -9.58 2.53
CA ARG A 183 11.02 -9.10 3.88
C ARG A 183 11.74 -9.98 4.89
N ALA A 184 12.32 -9.33 5.90
CA ALA A 184 12.89 -10.00 7.06
C ALA A 184 12.23 -9.45 8.32
N MET A 185 11.86 -10.34 9.24
CA MET A 185 11.36 -9.97 10.56
C MET A 185 12.17 -10.69 11.63
N SER A 186 12.29 -10.05 12.80
CA SER A 186 12.89 -10.65 13.98
C SER A 186 11.98 -10.50 15.19
N ASP A 187 11.81 -11.56 15.96
CA ASP A 187 11.19 -11.48 17.28
C ASP A 187 12.22 -10.95 18.28
N ILE A 188 11.96 -9.79 18.87
CA ILE A 188 12.89 -9.12 19.79
C ILE A 188 13.14 -9.95 21.06
N ASN A 189 12.20 -10.80 21.45
CA ASN A 189 12.29 -11.57 22.69
C ASN A 189 13.04 -12.89 22.49
N THR A 190 12.88 -13.54 21.34
CA THR A 190 13.53 -14.83 21.06
C THR A 190 14.79 -14.70 20.19
N GLY A 191 14.94 -13.58 19.49
CA GLY A 191 15.98 -13.40 18.47
C GLY A 191 15.74 -14.23 17.20
N ASP A 192 14.56 -14.85 17.07
CA ASP A 192 14.20 -15.61 15.88
C ASP A 192 14.06 -14.67 14.70
N LEU A 193 14.79 -14.95 13.64
CA LEU A 193 14.65 -14.29 12.35
C LEU A 193 13.83 -15.19 11.43
N TRP A 194 12.87 -14.65 10.69
CA TRP A 194 12.25 -15.31 9.54
C TRP A 194 12.26 -14.36 8.35
N LYS A 195 12.47 -14.91 7.16
CA LYS A 195 12.69 -14.13 5.94
C LYS A 195 11.94 -14.79 4.79
N TRP A 196 11.22 -14.00 4.02
CA TRP A 196 10.53 -14.48 2.84
C TRP A 196 10.65 -13.51 1.68
N SER A 197 10.52 -14.04 0.46
CA SER A 197 10.65 -13.27 -0.77
C SER A 197 9.58 -13.64 -1.76
N TYR A 198 9.11 -12.64 -2.49
CA TYR A 198 8.34 -12.82 -3.71
C TYR A 198 9.20 -12.35 -4.88
N GLY A 199 9.00 -12.94 -6.05
CA GLY A 199 9.65 -12.46 -7.24
C GLY A 199 9.02 -12.97 -8.51
N ARG A 200 9.40 -12.33 -9.61
CA ARG A 200 9.01 -12.68 -10.97
C ARG A 200 10.20 -12.50 -11.89
N GLU A 201 10.44 -13.48 -12.74
CA GLU A 201 11.66 -13.56 -13.55
C GLU A 201 11.41 -14.27 -14.88
N ASN A 202 12.30 -14.04 -15.85
CA ASN A 202 12.32 -14.83 -17.08
C ASN A 202 13.08 -16.12 -16.80
N TRP A 203 12.43 -17.27 -17.01
CA TRP A 203 13.06 -18.56 -16.75
C TRP A 203 13.69 -19.18 -18.01
N CYS A 204 13.24 -18.76 -19.20
CA CYS A 204 13.71 -19.31 -20.48
C CYS A 204 15.10 -18.81 -20.89
N THR A 205 15.52 -17.63 -20.41
CA THR A 205 16.80 -17.03 -20.79
C THR A 205 18.00 -17.63 -20.07
N ASP A 206 17.79 -18.23 -18.89
CA ASP A 206 18.84 -18.82 -18.07
C ASP A 206 18.30 -20.03 -17.30
N GLN A 207 18.09 -21.14 -18.02
CA GLN A 207 17.62 -22.39 -17.42
C GLN A 207 18.69 -22.98 -16.50
N GLY A 208 18.33 -23.27 -15.24
CA GLY A 208 19.25 -23.77 -14.23
C GLY A 208 19.78 -22.70 -13.27
N LYS A 209 19.36 -21.43 -13.42
CA LYS A 209 19.61 -20.42 -12.39
C LYS A 209 18.93 -20.77 -11.08
N LYS A 210 19.51 -20.28 -9.97
CA LYS A 210 18.94 -20.39 -8.63
C LYS A 210 17.98 -19.24 -8.37
N PHE A 211 16.74 -19.58 -8.05
CA PHE A 211 15.73 -18.67 -7.54
C PHE A 211 15.84 -18.59 -6.01
N CYS A 212 15.54 -17.43 -5.45
CA CYS A 212 15.47 -17.18 -4.00
C CYS A 212 16.79 -17.30 -3.20
N GLY A 213 17.89 -17.68 -3.84
CA GLY A 213 19.22 -17.52 -3.28
C GLY A 213 19.57 -16.04 -3.19
N GLY A 214 19.79 -15.55 -1.97
CA GLY A 214 20.47 -14.26 -1.80
C GLY A 214 21.77 -14.27 -2.59
N SER A 215 21.98 -13.23 -3.39
CA SER A 215 23.32 -12.78 -3.76
C SER A 215 24.27 -13.81 -4.42
N SER A 216 24.00 -14.25 -5.64
CA SER A 216 25.00 -14.13 -6.74
C SER A 216 24.50 -14.71 -8.06
N HIS A 217 24.03 -13.84 -8.95
CA HIS A 217 24.16 -14.06 -10.40
C HIS A 217 25.65 -14.01 -10.78
N SER A 218 26.47 -14.97 -10.31
CA SER A 218 27.89 -15.09 -10.68
C SER A 218 28.24 -16.40 -11.38
N GLY A 219 27.26 -17.26 -11.67
CA GLY A 219 27.49 -18.47 -12.44
C GLY A 219 27.19 -18.27 -13.92
N TYR A 220 28.11 -17.63 -14.68
CA TYR A 220 28.38 -17.85 -16.14
C TYR A 220 29.07 -16.69 -16.89
N ARG A 221 29.76 -15.75 -16.22
CA ARG A 221 30.71 -14.83 -16.88
C ARG A 221 32.02 -14.64 -16.08
N GLN A 222 32.74 -15.72 -15.81
CA GLN A 222 34.20 -15.62 -15.77
C GLN A 222 34.70 -15.76 -17.20
N LEU A 223 34.97 -14.63 -17.85
CA LEU A 223 36.00 -14.39 -18.87
C LEU A 223 35.69 -13.04 -19.53
N LEU A 224 36.16 -11.95 -18.92
CA LEU A 224 36.91 -10.87 -19.58
C LEU A 224 37.15 -9.72 -18.61
N ASN A 225 38.45 -9.49 -18.35
CA ASN A 225 39.01 -8.27 -17.77
C ASN A 225 38.47 -7.02 -18.47
N LEU A 226 38.25 -5.93 -17.72
CA LEU A 226 39.11 -4.75 -17.79
C LEU A 226 38.74 -3.70 -16.72
N GLN A 227 39.81 -3.15 -16.16
CA GLN A 227 39.89 -2.08 -15.17
C GLN A 227 39.17 -0.80 -15.61
N TYR A 228 38.54 -0.08 -14.68
CA TYR A 228 38.50 1.38 -14.79
C TYR A 228 38.41 2.04 -13.40
N GLN A 229 39.40 2.89 -13.12
CA GLN A 229 39.57 3.65 -11.89
C GLN A 229 38.68 4.90 -11.86
N ASP A 230 38.05 5.12 -10.70
CA ASP A 230 38.12 6.32 -9.86
C ASP A 230 38.62 7.62 -10.50
N GLN A 231 37.74 8.65 -10.59
CA GLN A 231 38.09 10.05 -10.34
C GLN A 231 36.88 10.86 -9.84
N SER A 232 37.10 11.53 -8.71
CA SER A 232 36.25 12.48 -8.03
C SER A 232 36.41 13.90 -8.63
N PHE A 233 35.30 14.61 -8.82
CA PHE A 233 35.30 16.05 -9.13
C PHE A 233 34.53 16.82 -8.06
N ASN A 234 35.24 17.70 -7.36
CA ASN A 234 34.68 18.75 -6.51
C ASN A 234 34.11 19.87 -7.40
N LEU A 235 32.86 20.28 -7.16
CA LEU A 235 32.30 21.51 -7.70
C LEU A 235 31.86 22.43 -6.56
N ILE A 236 32.67 23.47 -6.35
CA ILE A 236 32.35 24.63 -5.51
C ILE A 236 31.52 25.58 -6.37
N ILE A 237 30.27 25.85 -5.99
CA ILE A 237 29.49 26.96 -6.54
C ILE A 237 29.20 27.95 -5.41
N ASP A 238 29.78 29.12 -5.59
CA ASP A 238 29.62 30.36 -4.85
C ASP A 238 28.23 30.96 -5.18
N VAL A 239 27.33 31.07 -4.19
CA VAL A 239 26.06 31.80 -4.34
C VAL A 239 26.02 32.90 -3.30
N LYS A 240 26.33 34.10 -3.76
CA LYS A 240 26.05 35.34 -3.04
C LYS A 240 24.98 36.13 -3.78
N MET A 241 24.07 36.67 -2.98
CA MET A 241 23.31 37.90 -3.26
C MET A 241 21.97 37.72 -4.00
N HIS A 242 20.87 37.68 -3.25
CA HIS A 242 19.93 38.81 -3.22
C HIS A 242 18.99 38.69 -2.02
N LEU A 243 19.20 39.60 -1.06
CA LEU A 243 18.39 39.80 0.12
C LEU A 243 17.80 41.21 -0.01
N THR A 244 16.51 41.33 -0.35
CA THR A 244 15.69 42.51 -0.01
C THR A 244 14.23 42.32 -0.44
N SER A 245 13.32 42.66 0.48
CA SER A 245 11.88 42.95 0.31
C SER A 245 10.90 41.78 0.42
N ILE A 246 10.50 41.44 1.66
CA ILE A 246 9.12 41.01 1.93
C ILE A 246 8.59 41.89 3.07
N LEU A 247 7.63 42.72 2.70
CA LEU A 247 6.88 43.63 3.54
C LEU A 247 5.75 42.84 4.24
N LEU A 248 5.53 43.12 5.53
CA LEU A 248 4.47 42.52 6.34
C LEU A 248 3.06 42.78 5.77
N THR A 249 2.29 41.71 5.60
CA THR A 249 0.82 41.71 5.73
C THR A 249 0.45 40.73 6.83
N ILE A 250 0.20 41.26 8.03
CA ILE A 250 -0.47 40.54 9.10
C ILE A 250 -1.97 40.57 8.77
N SER A 251 -2.43 39.56 8.04
CA SER A 251 -3.84 39.22 8.01
C SER A 251 -4.11 38.36 9.24
N ALA A 252 -4.97 38.84 10.13
CA ALA A 252 -5.49 38.02 11.23
C ALA A 252 -6.29 36.86 10.62
N LEU A 253 -5.64 35.71 10.45
CA LEU A 253 -6.29 34.45 10.13
C LEU A 253 -7.06 34.01 11.37
N THR A 254 -8.36 34.27 11.39
CA THR A 254 -9.25 33.35 12.10
C THR A 254 -9.25 32.07 11.28
N ALA A 255 -8.35 31.15 11.60
CA ALA A 255 -8.37 29.81 11.04
C ALA A 255 -9.69 29.15 11.50
N GLN A 256 -10.70 29.21 10.64
CA GLN A 256 -11.85 28.34 10.78
C GLN A 256 -11.32 26.93 10.51
N ILE A 257 -11.37 26.08 11.52
CA ILE A 257 -11.06 24.65 11.38
C ILE A 257 -12.15 24.09 10.47
N ALA A 258 -11.89 24.05 9.16
CA ALA A 258 -12.80 23.42 8.22
C ALA A 258 -12.73 21.91 8.47
N LEU A 259 -13.83 21.33 8.97
CA LEU A 259 -13.96 19.88 9.21
C LEU A 259 -14.32 19.08 7.95
N GLY A 260 -14.25 19.71 6.78
CA GLY A 260 -14.44 19.06 5.48
C GLY A 260 -13.73 19.85 4.41
N PHE A 261 -13.81 19.39 3.16
CA PHE A 261 -12.93 19.81 2.07
C PHE A 261 -13.65 20.41 0.87
N VAL A 262 -12.93 21.18 0.06
CA VAL A 262 -13.39 21.79 -1.17
C VAL A 262 -12.64 21.18 -2.34
N ILE A 263 -13.36 20.52 -3.25
CA ILE A 263 -12.72 19.98 -4.47
C ILE A 263 -12.32 21.14 -5.39
N PRO A 264 -11.04 21.24 -5.82
CA PRO A 264 -10.58 22.29 -6.72
C PRO A 264 -11.38 22.34 -8.01
N ASP A 265 -11.48 23.52 -8.62
CA ASP A 265 -12.07 23.66 -9.95
C ASP A 265 -11.31 22.83 -10.99
N ALA A 266 -12.06 22.20 -11.89
CA ALA A 266 -11.53 21.36 -12.97
C ALA A 266 -10.65 20.19 -12.46
N GLN A 267 -10.99 19.62 -11.30
CA GLN A 267 -10.37 18.39 -10.83
C GLN A 267 -10.66 17.27 -11.83
N GLU A 268 -9.60 16.63 -12.34
CA GLU A 268 -9.72 15.52 -13.29
C GLU A 268 -10.45 14.33 -12.67
N PRO A 269 -11.21 13.55 -13.46
CA PRO A 269 -11.84 12.32 -12.98
C PRO A 269 -10.84 11.34 -12.33
N GLY A 270 -11.22 10.76 -11.20
CA GLY A 270 -10.35 9.84 -10.46
C GLY A 270 -10.73 9.69 -8.99
N VAL A 271 -9.90 8.96 -8.27
CA VAL A 271 -10.00 8.73 -6.82
C VAL A 271 -8.91 9.51 -6.12
N TYR A 272 -9.28 10.18 -5.03
CA TYR A 272 -8.44 11.11 -4.29
C TYR A 272 -8.53 10.88 -2.80
N ALA A 273 -7.40 11.06 -2.11
CA ALA A 273 -7.36 11.32 -0.68
C ALA A 273 -7.20 12.82 -0.44
N VAL A 274 -7.85 13.34 0.61
CA VAL A 274 -7.71 14.72 1.06
C VAL A 274 -7.15 14.73 2.46
N HIS A 275 -5.97 15.32 2.62
CA HIS A 275 -5.42 15.61 3.94
C HIS A 275 -5.77 17.05 4.30
N VAL A 276 -6.54 17.22 5.38
CA VAL A 276 -6.81 18.54 5.96
C VAL A 276 -5.76 18.79 7.04
N LEU A 277 -4.87 19.75 6.79
CA LEU A 277 -3.79 20.11 7.69
C LEU A 277 -4.29 20.94 8.87
N ASP A 278 -3.46 21.05 9.92
CA ASP A 278 -3.78 21.80 11.15
C ASP A 278 -4.07 23.30 10.90
N ASP A 279 -3.55 23.87 9.79
CA ASP A 279 -3.80 25.25 9.38
C ASP A 279 -5.09 25.41 8.55
N GLY A 280 -5.83 24.31 8.35
CA GLY A 280 -7.04 24.24 7.54
C GLY A 280 -6.78 24.13 6.04
N THR A 281 -5.52 24.03 5.60
CA THR A 281 -5.22 23.83 4.18
C THR A 281 -5.46 22.38 3.75
N GLU A 282 -5.89 22.22 2.51
CA GLU A 282 -6.29 20.93 1.94
C GLU A 282 -5.26 20.45 0.92
N GLN A 283 -4.83 19.20 1.04
CA GLN A 283 -3.96 18.54 0.06
C GLN A 283 -4.71 17.40 -0.61
N HIS A 284 -5.01 17.57 -1.90
CA HIS A 284 -5.67 16.56 -2.72
C HIS A 284 -4.62 15.70 -3.42
N ILE A 285 -4.61 14.41 -3.08
CA ILE A 285 -3.66 13.44 -3.60
C ILE A 285 -4.43 12.43 -4.43
N ARG A 286 -4.14 12.34 -5.73
CA ARG A 286 -4.73 11.31 -6.59
C ARG A 286 -4.17 9.94 -6.20
N ILE A 287 -5.05 8.99 -5.91
CA ILE A 287 -4.71 7.65 -5.42
C ILE A 287 -5.28 6.51 -6.29
N GLY A 288 -5.96 6.84 -7.38
CA GLY A 288 -6.47 5.85 -8.32
C GLY A 288 -7.24 6.46 -9.49
N ASP A 289 -7.44 5.65 -10.53
CA ASP A 289 -8.31 5.96 -11.66
C ASP A 289 -9.74 5.46 -11.41
N LEU A 290 -10.69 5.99 -12.18
CA LEU A 290 -12.06 5.46 -12.22
C LEU A 290 -12.08 4.09 -12.92
N PRO A 291 -12.98 3.17 -12.53
CA PRO A 291 -13.15 1.92 -13.25
C PRO A 291 -13.65 2.20 -14.68
N THR A 292 -13.06 1.52 -15.67
CA THR A 292 -13.45 1.66 -17.10
C THR A 292 -14.85 1.13 -17.40
N SER A 293 -15.39 0.30 -16.51
CA SER A 293 -16.74 -0.25 -16.57
C SER A 293 -17.24 -0.50 -15.15
N ILE A 294 -18.53 -0.25 -14.93
CA ILE A 294 -19.21 -0.69 -13.73
C ILE A 294 -19.22 -2.23 -13.75
N PRO A 295 -18.75 -2.93 -12.70
CA PRO A 295 -18.79 -4.39 -12.66
C PRO A 295 -20.21 -4.92 -12.95
N GLU A 296 -20.37 -5.98 -13.73
CA GLU A 296 -21.71 -6.52 -14.06
C GLU A 296 -22.52 -6.97 -12.82
N ASN A 297 -21.84 -7.20 -11.69
CA ASN A 297 -22.46 -7.53 -10.40
C ASN A 297 -22.79 -6.32 -9.53
N TYR A 298 -22.49 -5.10 -9.98
CA TYR A 298 -22.73 -3.87 -9.23
C TYR A 298 -24.22 -3.51 -9.16
N THR A 299 -25.02 -4.02 -10.11
CA THR A 299 -26.46 -3.74 -10.25
C THR A 299 -27.38 -4.46 -9.25
N THR A 300 -26.86 -5.27 -8.33
CA THR A 300 -27.67 -5.97 -7.32
C THR A 300 -26.93 -6.19 -6.01
N LEU A 301 -26.30 -5.16 -5.42
CA LEU A 301 -25.98 -5.22 -4.00
C LEU A 301 -27.30 -5.38 -3.24
N GLY A 302 -27.46 -6.58 -2.68
CA GLY A 302 -28.76 -7.20 -2.40
C GLY A 302 -29.62 -6.42 -1.43
N LEU A 303 -30.82 -6.07 -1.88
CA LEU A 303 -31.93 -5.63 -1.04
C LEU A 303 -32.26 -6.63 0.10
N ASP A 304 -31.81 -7.88 -0.02
CA ASP A 304 -32.30 -9.03 0.76
C ASP A 304 -31.36 -9.53 1.88
N THR A 305 -30.17 -8.96 2.10
CA THR A 305 -29.24 -9.43 3.16
C THR A 305 -28.78 -8.36 4.14
N PHE A 306 -29.66 -7.39 4.42
CA PHE A 306 -29.46 -6.43 5.51
C PHE A 306 -29.65 -7.12 6.88
N THR A 307 -28.67 -7.92 7.28
CA THR A 307 -28.72 -8.74 8.50
C THR A 307 -27.74 -8.28 9.57
N GLN A 308 -27.29 -7.03 9.52
CA GLN A 308 -26.56 -6.40 10.62
C GLN A 308 -27.49 -5.46 11.39
N LYS A 309 -28.48 -6.06 12.06
CA LYS A 309 -29.58 -5.36 12.77
C LYS A 309 -29.12 -4.46 13.93
N ASN A 310 -27.82 -4.42 14.27
CA ASN A 310 -27.33 -3.75 15.47
C ASN A 310 -26.54 -2.46 15.22
N ASP A 311 -26.12 -2.14 13.98
CA ASP A 311 -25.30 -0.93 13.68
C ASP A 311 -26.01 0.11 12.79
N VAL A 312 -27.25 -0.17 12.40
CA VAL A 312 -28.02 0.68 11.47
C VAL A 312 -28.69 1.84 12.20
N GLU A 313 -29.02 1.66 13.49
CA GLU A 313 -29.74 2.65 14.29
C GLU A 313 -28.94 3.96 14.52
N ASP A 314 -27.62 3.95 14.27
CA ASP A 314 -26.75 5.10 14.50
C ASP A 314 -26.49 5.98 13.27
N TRP A 315 -26.91 5.54 12.07
CA TRP A 315 -26.76 6.32 10.84
C TRP A 315 -27.90 7.32 10.68
N LYS A 316 -27.55 8.60 10.56
CA LYS A 316 -28.48 9.70 10.23
C LYS A 316 -28.32 10.07 8.76
N VAL A 317 -29.41 10.06 8.00
CA VAL A 317 -29.42 10.55 6.62
C VAL A 317 -29.55 12.07 6.60
N VAL A 318 -28.84 12.71 5.68
CA VAL A 318 -28.95 14.14 5.37
C VAL A 318 -29.12 14.26 3.86
N CYS A 319 -30.21 14.88 3.43
CA CYS A 319 -30.48 15.15 2.02
C CYS A 319 -30.07 16.59 1.69
N PHE A 320 -29.62 16.83 0.46
CA PHE A 320 -29.15 18.15 0.02
C PHE A 320 -30.05 18.75 -1.08
N PRO A 321 -31.31 19.10 -0.77
CA PRO A 321 -32.26 19.64 -1.76
C PRO A 321 -31.81 20.96 -2.39
N GLU A 322 -30.92 21.71 -1.72
CA GLU A 322 -30.32 22.95 -2.19
C GLU A 322 -29.40 22.75 -3.41
N GLU A 323 -28.88 21.55 -3.64
CA GLU A 323 -28.15 21.21 -4.87
C GLU A 323 -29.07 21.01 -6.09
N GLY A 324 -30.39 21.04 -5.84
CA GLY A 324 -31.43 20.91 -6.83
C GLY A 324 -32.26 19.64 -6.61
N ASN A 325 -33.49 19.67 -7.13
CA ASN A 325 -34.38 18.51 -7.13
C ASN A 325 -34.14 17.62 -8.37
N GLN A 326 -33.04 17.79 -9.10
CA GLN A 326 -32.73 16.98 -10.27
C GLN A 326 -31.99 15.71 -9.84
N ASP A 327 -32.19 14.63 -10.58
CA ASP A 327 -31.39 13.43 -10.38
C ASP A 327 -29.96 13.71 -10.84
N LEU A 328 -28.98 13.23 -10.09
CA LEU A 328 -27.60 13.14 -10.55
C LEU A 328 -27.56 12.21 -11.78
N ASP A 329 -26.60 12.40 -12.68
CA ASP A 329 -26.45 11.47 -13.80
C ASP A 329 -26.17 10.06 -13.26
N HIS A 330 -27.03 9.10 -13.63
CA HIS A 330 -27.04 7.78 -13.01
C HIS A 330 -25.72 7.05 -13.25
N ARG A 331 -25.26 7.05 -14.50
CA ARG A 331 -24.04 6.35 -14.90
C ARG A 331 -22.82 6.93 -14.19
N THR A 332 -22.72 8.24 -14.14
CA THR A 332 -21.62 8.96 -13.51
C THR A 332 -21.63 8.77 -12.00
N THR A 333 -22.81 8.75 -11.37
CA THR A 333 -22.98 8.42 -9.95
C THR A 333 -22.55 6.99 -9.65
N ASP A 334 -22.97 6.03 -10.48
CA ASP A 334 -22.59 4.62 -10.32
C ASP A 334 -21.08 4.41 -10.49
N ILE A 335 -20.45 5.11 -11.44
CA ILE A 335 -18.98 5.06 -11.63
C ILE A 335 -18.24 5.64 -10.42
N ALA A 336 -18.67 6.80 -9.90
CA ALA A 336 -18.05 7.40 -8.72
C ALA A 336 -18.19 6.49 -7.49
N ASN A 337 -19.39 5.94 -7.25
CA ASN A 337 -19.60 4.96 -6.19
C ASN A 337 -18.77 3.69 -6.38
N ALA A 338 -18.67 3.17 -7.61
CA ALA A 338 -17.86 1.99 -7.93
C ALA A 338 -16.38 2.22 -7.67
N ALA A 339 -15.87 3.40 -8.00
CA ALA A 339 -14.50 3.77 -7.68
C ALA A 339 -14.26 3.83 -6.16
N LEU A 340 -15.21 4.39 -5.41
CA LEU A 340 -15.15 4.43 -3.95
C LEU A 340 -15.26 3.01 -3.33
N ASP A 341 -16.05 2.12 -3.90
CA ASP A 341 -16.12 0.71 -3.49
C ASP A 341 -14.83 -0.05 -3.69
N VAL A 342 -14.20 0.14 -4.86
CA VAL A 342 -12.89 -0.45 -5.15
C VAL A 342 -11.85 0.06 -4.17
N LEU A 343 -11.93 1.33 -3.75
CA LEU A 343 -11.05 1.90 -2.73
C LEU A 343 -11.32 1.28 -1.36
N CYS A 344 -12.58 1.20 -0.93
CA CYS A 344 -12.95 0.82 0.43
C CYS A 344 -12.90 -0.69 0.69
N GLY A 345 -13.19 -1.51 -0.33
CA GLY A 345 -13.08 -2.98 -0.25
C GLY A 345 -13.70 -3.57 1.03
N ASP A 346 -12.95 -4.46 1.68
CA ASP A 346 -13.35 -5.14 2.91
C ASP A 346 -12.93 -4.41 4.20
N GLY A 347 -12.62 -3.11 4.14
CA GLY A 347 -12.31 -2.33 5.33
C GLY A 347 -11.03 -1.52 5.20
N GLN A 348 -11.15 -0.41 4.50
CA GLN A 348 -10.04 0.46 4.27
C GLN A 348 -9.76 1.45 5.38
N VAL A 349 -8.57 1.34 5.99
CA VAL A 349 -8.01 2.34 6.90
C VAL A 349 -7.92 3.71 6.22
N VAL A 350 -8.61 4.68 6.80
CA VAL A 350 -8.57 6.11 6.50
C VAL A 350 -8.05 6.80 7.75
N HIS A 351 -6.83 7.32 7.66
CA HIS A 351 -6.15 7.92 8.80
C HIS A 351 -6.87 9.19 9.29
N LYS A 352 -6.59 9.57 10.54
CA LYS A 352 -7.01 10.87 11.06
C LYS A 352 -6.62 12.02 10.14
N GLY A 353 -7.57 12.93 9.90
CA GLY A 353 -7.37 14.11 9.04
C GLY A 353 -7.41 13.79 7.54
N PHE A 354 -7.61 12.52 7.17
CA PHE A 354 -7.82 12.11 5.79
C PHE A 354 -9.30 11.88 5.50
N ASN A 355 -9.73 12.32 4.33
CA ASN A 355 -10.99 11.95 3.70
C ASN A 355 -10.69 11.34 2.34
N VAL A 356 -11.64 10.62 1.74
CA VAL A 356 -11.47 10.06 0.40
C VAL A 356 -12.69 10.35 -0.46
N TYR A 357 -12.45 10.61 -1.74
CA TYR A 357 -13.54 10.81 -2.70
C TYR A 357 -13.17 10.28 -4.07
N ALA A 358 -14.19 9.93 -4.84
CA ALA A 358 -14.11 9.63 -6.25
C ALA A 358 -14.97 10.64 -7.02
N ILE A 359 -14.39 11.25 -8.04
CA ILE A 359 -15.07 12.19 -8.92
C ILE A 359 -15.17 11.59 -10.32
N SER A 360 -16.38 11.49 -10.84
CA SER A 360 -16.68 11.18 -12.23
C SER A 360 -17.48 12.34 -12.79
N GLU A 361 -17.01 12.97 -13.86
CA GLU A 361 -17.65 14.14 -14.49
C GLU A 361 -18.17 15.18 -13.46
N CYS A 362 -19.49 15.23 -13.24
CA CYS A 362 -20.16 16.18 -12.35
C CYS A 362 -20.65 15.57 -11.03
N VAL A 363 -20.30 14.32 -10.70
CA VAL A 363 -20.71 13.65 -9.47
C VAL A 363 -19.49 13.27 -8.67
N VAL A 364 -19.57 13.51 -7.36
CA VAL A 364 -18.60 13.00 -6.39
C VAL A 364 -19.29 12.01 -5.46
N ALA A 365 -18.62 10.89 -5.20
CA ALA A 365 -18.92 9.99 -4.09
C ALA A 365 -17.77 10.07 -3.08
N TYR A 366 -18.06 10.10 -1.79
CA TYR A 366 -17.04 10.32 -0.78
C TYR A 366 -17.26 9.52 0.50
N TYR A 367 -16.17 9.34 1.23
CA TYR A 367 -16.14 8.89 2.61
C TYR A 367 -15.36 9.89 3.47
N CYS A 368 -15.95 10.22 4.61
CA CYS A 368 -15.45 11.23 5.52
C CYS A 368 -15.04 10.60 6.83
N HIS A 369 -13.87 10.98 7.32
CA HIS A 369 -13.42 10.67 8.66
C HIS A 369 -13.12 11.99 9.38
N SER A 370 -14.08 12.43 10.19
CA SER A 370 -13.92 13.61 11.03
C SER A 370 -13.46 13.17 12.42
N PRO A 371 -12.18 13.36 12.77
CA PRO A 371 -11.67 12.97 14.07
C PRO A 371 -12.35 13.80 15.18
N GLY A 372 -12.62 13.15 16.31
CA GLY A 372 -13.00 13.87 17.53
C GLY A 372 -11.86 14.73 18.07
N PHE A 373 -12.21 15.65 18.98
CA PHE A 373 -11.27 16.58 19.60
C PHE A 373 -10.07 15.92 20.33
N MET A 374 -10.16 14.63 20.69
CA MET A 374 -9.22 14.01 21.65
C MET A 374 -8.60 12.69 21.18
N ILE A 375 -8.82 12.24 19.93
CA ILE A 375 -8.23 10.97 19.47
C ILE A 375 -7.54 11.08 18.12
N ASP A 376 -6.50 10.25 17.98
CA ASP A 376 -5.77 9.89 16.76
C ASP A 376 -6.18 8.49 16.28
N ASP A 377 -7.48 8.18 16.35
CA ASP A 377 -7.97 6.88 15.86
C ASP A 377 -8.12 6.93 14.34
N ASP A 378 -7.73 5.84 13.69
CA ASP A 378 -8.03 5.62 12.28
C ASP A 378 -9.45 5.08 12.14
N SER A 379 -10.04 5.32 10.98
CA SER A 379 -11.38 4.83 10.64
C SER A 379 -11.34 3.82 9.51
N LEU A 380 -12.35 2.95 9.41
CA LEU A 380 -12.43 1.94 8.36
C LEU A 380 -13.59 2.25 7.39
N CYS A 381 -13.25 2.51 6.13
CA CYS A 381 -14.20 2.62 5.04
C CYS A 381 -14.51 1.23 4.45
N TYR A 382 -15.77 0.81 4.41
CA TYR A 382 -16.15 -0.49 3.85
C TYR A 382 -17.02 -0.30 2.62
N ALA A 383 -16.77 -1.08 1.55
CA ALA A 383 -17.62 -1.09 0.36
C ALA A 383 -19.06 -1.51 0.69
N GLY A 384 -19.21 -2.50 1.58
CA GLY A 384 -20.52 -2.93 2.08
C GLY A 384 -21.27 -1.81 2.80
N ALA A 385 -20.62 -1.11 3.74
CA ALA A 385 -21.22 0.00 4.47
C ALA A 385 -21.59 1.18 3.55
N ARG A 386 -20.75 1.48 2.55
CA ARG A 386 -21.05 2.48 1.51
C ARG A 386 -22.30 2.08 0.70
N GLY A 387 -22.48 0.79 0.42
CA GLY A 387 -23.66 0.24 -0.26
C GLY A 387 -24.93 0.40 0.55
N ASP A 388 -24.86 -0.01 1.80
CA ASP A 388 -25.94 0.09 2.78
C ASP A 388 -26.37 1.54 3.00
N THR A 389 -25.41 2.44 3.17
CA THR A 389 -25.67 3.88 3.39
C THR A 389 -26.19 4.58 2.13
N SER A 390 -25.69 4.22 0.95
CA SER A 390 -26.22 4.72 -0.32
C SER A 390 -27.70 4.32 -0.51
N LEU A 391 -28.07 3.10 -0.12
CA LEU A 391 -29.46 2.65 -0.12
C LEU A 391 -30.33 3.43 0.87
N MET A 392 -29.79 3.82 2.03
CA MET A 392 -30.49 4.70 2.98
C MET A 392 -30.75 6.09 2.37
N VAL A 393 -29.74 6.70 1.74
CA VAL A 393 -29.89 7.98 1.01
C VAL A 393 -30.95 7.85 -0.08
N SER A 394 -30.89 6.80 -0.90
CA SER A 394 -31.89 6.59 -1.97
C SER A 394 -33.31 6.42 -1.43
N ARG A 395 -33.49 5.80 -0.26
CA ARG A 395 -34.80 5.62 0.37
C ARG A 395 -35.37 6.92 0.95
N GLU A 396 -34.54 7.74 1.57
CA GLU A 396 -35.01 8.94 2.27
C GLU A 396 -34.99 10.20 1.40
N CYS A 397 -33.93 10.37 0.60
CA CYS A 397 -33.74 11.52 -0.28
C CYS A 397 -34.35 11.30 -1.67
N GLY A 398 -34.39 10.04 -2.12
CA GLY A 398 -34.78 9.62 -3.47
C GLY A 398 -33.60 9.03 -4.25
N GLU A 399 -33.88 8.14 -5.19
CA GLU A 399 -32.84 7.54 -6.04
C GLU A 399 -32.05 8.62 -6.79
N TYR A 400 -30.72 8.52 -6.77
CA TYR A 400 -29.82 9.47 -7.41
C TYR A 400 -30.01 10.94 -6.95
N LYS A 401 -30.57 11.16 -5.75
CA LYS A 401 -30.61 12.49 -5.13
C LYS A 401 -29.38 12.71 -4.26
N PRO A 402 -28.80 13.91 -4.27
CA PRO A 402 -27.62 14.21 -3.46
C PRO A 402 -27.94 14.09 -1.97
N GLY A 403 -27.04 13.45 -1.24
CA GLY A 403 -27.21 13.19 0.18
C GLY A 403 -26.05 12.41 0.76
N MET A 404 -26.05 12.30 2.09
CA MET A 404 -25.10 11.49 2.83
C MET A 404 -25.77 10.80 4.01
N THR A 405 -25.12 9.75 4.50
CA THR A 405 -25.34 9.27 5.86
C THR A 405 -24.16 9.68 6.73
N ARG A 406 -24.42 9.86 8.02
CA ARG A 406 -23.38 10.07 9.02
C ARG A 406 -23.66 9.28 10.29
N ARG A 407 -22.62 8.82 10.97
CA ARG A 407 -22.72 8.26 12.32
C ARG A 407 -21.61 8.80 13.19
N SER A 408 -21.80 8.69 14.49
CA SER A 408 -20.73 8.94 15.46
C SER A 408 -20.30 7.62 16.09
N VAL A 409 -19.02 7.29 15.99
CA VAL A 409 -18.44 6.06 16.50
C VAL A 409 -17.70 6.34 17.80
N GLY A 410 -17.82 5.43 18.77
CA GLY A 410 -17.16 5.53 20.08
C GLY A 410 -18.01 6.25 21.15
N LYS A 411 -17.41 6.46 22.32
CA LYS A 411 -18.05 7.10 23.49
C LYS A 411 -17.29 8.37 23.84
N VAL A 412 -18.00 9.43 24.22
CA VAL A 412 -17.40 10.67 24.75
C VAL A 412 -16.41 10.36 25.87
N PRO A 413 -15.20 10.98 25.87
CA PRO A 413 -14.70 12.01 24.95
C PRO A 413 -14.11 11.47 23.63
N ASN A 414 -14.03 10.14 23.51
CA ASN A 414 -13.43 9.41 22.42
C ASN A 414 -14.48 9.06 21.34
N ARG A 415 -15.07 10.09 20.75
CA ARG A 415 -16.05 9.96 19.67
C ARG A 415 -15.48 10.57 18.39
N TYR A 416 -15.55 9.87 17.28
CA TYR A 416 -15.28 10.40 15.94
C TYR A 416 -16.52 10.24 15.06
N SER A 417 -16.56 10.92 13.91
CA SER A 417 -17.70 10.84 12.99
C SER A 417 -17.25 10.28 11.64
N GLU A 418 -18.10 9.42 11.08
CA GLU A 418 -17.95 8.86 9.74
C GLU A 418 -19.13 9.29 8.88
N ALA A 419 -18.90 9.55 7.60
CA ALA A 419 -19.97 9.80 6.64
C ALA A 419 -19.69 9.15 5.29
N TYR A 420 -20.75 8.71 4.61
CA TYR A 420 -20.73 8.27 3.21
C TYR A 420 -21.75 9.09 2.45
N GLY A 421 -21.40 9.63 1.29
CA GLY A 421 -22.33 10.44 0.52
C GLY A 421 -21.98 10.54 -0.95
N TYR A 422 -22.92 11.10 -1.71
CA TYR A 422 -22.71 11.48 -3.08
C TYR A 422 -23.49 12.76 -3.42
N GLU A 423 -22.84 13.66 -4.17
CA GLU A 423 -23.29 15.03 -4.42
C GLU A 423 -22.88 15.51 -5.83
N SER A 424 -23.49 16.60 -6.29
CA SER A 424 -23.21 17.16 -7.62
C SER A 424 -22.01 18.10 -7.59
N TYR A 425 -20.81 17.64 -7.90
CA TYR A 425 -19.61 18.50 -7.99
C TYR A 425 -19.79 19.75 -8.88
N CYS A 426 -20.51 19.65 -10.01
CA CYS A 426 -20.62 20.76 -10.95
C CYS A 426 -21.56 21.88 -10.50
N THR A 427 -22.61 21.56 -9.74
CA THR A 427 -23.52 22.56 -9.15
C THR A 427 -23.11 22.92 -7.72
N ALA A 428 -22.31 22.07 -7.08
CA ALA A 428 -21.75 22.22 -5.73
C ALA A 428 -20.38 22.90 -5.69
N LYS A 429 -20.00 23.67 -6.72
CA LYS A 429 -18.67 24.30 -6.77
C LYS A 429 -18.45 25.21 -5.57
N GLY A 430 -17.42 24.91 -4.78
CA GLY A 430 -17.09 25.62 -3.55
C GLY A 430 -17.83 25.12 -2.29
N HIS A 431 -18.56 24.00 -2.38
CA HIS A 431 -19.17 23.37 -1.21
C HIS A 431 -18.10 22.67 -0.36
N ASN A 432 -18.40 22.56 0.94
CA ASN A 432 -17.59 21.81 1.88
C ASN A 432 -18.13 20.37 1.96
N PHE A 433 -17.50 19.47 1.21
CA PHE A 433 -17.76 18.04 1.28
C PHE A 433 -17.35 17.53 2.67
N CYS A 434 -18.10 16.56 3.22
CA CYS A 434 -17.95 16.07 4.61
C CYS A 434 -18.47 16.97 5.73
N ASN A 435 -19.07 18.13 5.43
CA ASN A 435 -19.71 18.98 6.45
C ASN A 435 -21.05 19.60 6.01
N GLY A 436 -21.77 18.91 5.11
CA GLY A 436 -23.23 19.02 4.99
C GLY A 436 -23.83 19.91 3.89
N GLY A 437 -23.17 20.08 2.74
CA GLY A 437 -23.75 20.85 1.62
C GLY A 437 -23.88 22.35 1.93
N VAL A 438 -24.39 23.16 1.00
CA VAL A 438 -24.38 24.63 1.11
C VAL A 438 -25.12 25.13 2.36
N ASN A 439 -24.35 25.57 3.36
CA ASN A 439 -24.58 26.62 4.38
C ASN A 439 -23.97 26.24 5.74
N GLY A 440 -22.68 25.89 5.78
CA GLY A 440 -21.88 25.79 7.01
C GLY A 440 -21.62 27.15 7.70
N GLY A 441 -22.67 27.95 7.90
CA GLY A 441 -22.66 29.16 8.72
C GLY A 441 -22.96 28.91 10.20
N GLY A 442 -23.26 27.67 10.57
CA GLY A 442 -23.24 27.20 11.94
C GLY A 442 -22.48 25.90 11.96
N THR A 443 -21.56 25.72 12.90
CA THR A 443 -21.14 24.37 13.31
C THR A 443 -22.42 23.57 13.53
N PRO A 444 -22.70 22.51 12.75
CA PRO A 444 -23.75 21.60 13.15
C PRO A 444 -23.33 21.11 14.54
N ASP A 445 -24.17 21.33 15.55
CA ASP A 445 -23.91 20.73 16.87
C ASP A 445 -23.76 19.22 16.64
N TRP A 446 -22.55 18.71 16.87
CA TRP A 446 -22.14 17.32 16.67
C TRP A 446 -22.62 16.41 17.82
N ASP A 447 -23.72 16.78 18.48
CA ASP A 447 -24.23 16.11 19.67
C ASP A 447 -25.20 14.94 19.35
#